data_AF-A0A0A2J6D5-F1
#
_entry.id   AF-A0A0A2J6D5-F1
#
_cell.length_a   1.000
_cell.length_b   1.000
_cell.length_c   1.000
_cell.angle_alpha   90.00
_cell.angle_beta   90.00
_cell.angle_gamma   90.00
#
_symmetry.space_group_name_H-M   'P 1'
#
loop_
_entity.id
_entity.type
_entity.pdbx_description
1 polymer ?
#
loop_
_entity_poly.entity_id
_entity_poly.type
_entity_poly.pdbx_seq_one_letter_code
_entity_poly.pdbx_strand_id
1 'polypeptide(L)'
;MLKSLHIIPTFSDNPAANAKTIRALDYFDFIQIYPGNKTSHFSKIQQTSSVAYEDMLFFDDEARNRNVETELGVTFCLVRDGMTREEVDRGVRAWRKRSGIKLETAEES
;
A
#
# COMPACT_ATOMS: atom_id res chain seq x y z
N MET A 1 -9.93 -9.47 -11.76
CA MET A 1 -11.18 -8.81 -11.29
C MET A 1 -11.03 -7.29 -11.08
N LEU A 2 -9.84 -6.66 -11.18
CA LEU A 2 -9.69 -5.19 -11.03
C LEU A 2 -10.16 -4.37 -12.26
N LYS A 3 -10.08 -4.92 -13.47
CA LYS A 3 -10.43 -4.20 -14.73
C LYS A 3 -11.89 -3.73 -14.80
N SER A 4 -12.78 -4.38 -14.07
CA SER A 4 -14.21 -4.07 -14.06
C SER A 4 -14.65 -3.28 -12.82
N LEU A 5 -13.76 -3.15 -11.83
CA LEU A 5 -14.08 -2.46 -10.57
C LEU A 5 -14.02 -0.95 -10.78
N HIS A 6 -15.10 -0.26 -10.38
CA HIS A 6 -15.21 1.18 -10.42
C HIS A 6 -15.48 1.71 -9.01
N ILE A 7 -14.86 2.82 -8.66
CA ILE A 7 -14.91 3.46 -7.35
C ILE A 7 -15.62 4.80 -7.50
N ILE A 8 -16.54 5.09 -6.57
CA ILE A 8 -17.13 6.42 -6.40
C ILE A 8 -16.19 7.22 -5.49
N PRO A 9 -15.49 8.25 -5.99
CA PRO A 9 -14.41 8.91 -5.25
C PRO A 9 -14.88 9.67 -4.01
N THR A 10 -16.17 9.97 -3.91
CA THR A 10 -16.75 10.66 -2.76
C THR A 10 -16.91 9.75 -1.54
N PHE A 11 -16.53 8.46 -1.65
CA PHE A 11 -16.70 7.44 -0.60
C PHE A 11 -18.11 7.48 0.02
N SER A 12 -19.10 7.79 -0.82
CA SER A 12 -20.50 7.91 -0.42
C SER A 12 -21.23 6.67 -0.88
N ASP A 13 -21.88 5.99 0.06
CA ASP A 13 -22.79 4.87 -0.21
C ASP A 13 -24.14 5.33 -0.77
N ASN A 14 -24.23 6.52 -1.38
CA ASN A 14 -25.44 7.00 -2.01
C ASN A 14 -25.47 6.57 -3.48
N PRO A 15 -26.17 5.47 -3.83
CA PRO A 15 -26.27 4.99 -5.22
C PRO A 15 -27.04 5.96 -6.14
N ALA A 16 -27.74 6.96 -5.58
CA ALA A 16 -28.47 7.98 -6.34
C ALA A 16 -27.62 9.21 -6.69
N ALA A 17 -26.38 9.29 -6.19
CA ALA A 17 -25.46 10.30 -6.68
C ALA A 17 -25.09 9.93 -8.12
N ASN A 18 -25.38 10.82 -9.09
CA ASN A 18 -24.78 10.80 -10.45
C ASN A 18 -23.27 11.08 -10.36
N ALA A 19 -22.56 10.33 -9.53
CA ALA A 19 -21.16 10.51 -9.24
C ALA A 19 -20.36 9.84 -10.34
N LYS A 20 -19.46 10.62 -10.95
CA LYS A 20 -18.48 10.11 -11.89
C LYS A 20 -17.65 9.03 -11.18
N THR A 21 -17.68 7.81 -11.71
CA THR A 21 -16.87 6.71 -11.20
C THR A 21 -15.49 6.72 -11.84
N ILE A 22 -14.50 6.19 -11.13
CA ILE A 22 -13.12 6.04 -11.59
C ILE A 22 -12.79 4.54 -11.60
N ARG A 23 -12.06 4.04 -12.59
CA ARG A 23 -11.65 2.63 -12.59
C ARG A 23 -10.67 2.44 -11.43
N ALA A 24 -10.80 1.33 -10.69
CA ALA A 24 -9.89 1.05 -9.57
C ALA A 24 -8.42 1.03 -10.00
N LEU A 25 -8.13 0.58 -11.23
CA LEU A 25 -6.76 0.56 -11.77
C LEU A 25 -6.15 1.96 -11.95
N ASP A 26 -6.98 3.00 -12.11
CA ASP A 26 -6.50 4.37 -12.33
C ASP A 26 -5.97 5.03 -11.03
N TYR A 27 -6.12 4.37 -9.88
CA TYR A 27 -5.51 4.78 -8.60
C TYR A 27 -4.05 4.32 -8.43
N PHE A 28 -3.52 3.52 -9.36
CA PHE A 28 -2.20 2.90 -9.23
C PHE A 28 -1.28 3.31 -10.38
N ASP A 29 -0.20 4.03 -10.07
CA ASP A 29 0.79 4.46 -11.06
C ASP A 29 1.72 3.34 -11.53
N PHE A 30 2.11 2.44 -10.61
CA PHE A 30 3.08 1.38 -10.85
C PHE A 30 2.47 0.01 -10.58
N ILE A 31 2.06 -0.68 -11.64
CA ILE A 31 1.34 -1.96 -11.54
C ILE A 31 2.26 -3.12 -11.93
N GLN A 32 2.45 -4.08 -11.03
CA GLN A 32 3.13 -5.36 -11.29
C GLN A 32 2.17 -6.50 -10.93
N ILE A 33 1.49 -7.07 -11.94
CA ILE A 33 0.52 -8.16 -11.75
C ILE A 33 0.88 -9.31 -12.71
N TYR A 34 1.70 -10.24 -12.25
CA TYR A 34 2.08 -11.45 -12.96
C TYR A 34 2.64 -12.49 -11.98
N PRO A 35 2.72 -13.78 -12.34
CA PRO A 35 3.33 -14.79 -11.47
C PRO A 35 4.82 -14.52 -11.22
N GLY A 36 5.28 -14.64 -9.97
CA GLY A 36 6.69 -14.47 -9.60
C GLY A 36 6.89 -14.22 -8.12
N ASN A 37 8.14 -13.98 -7.70
CA ASN A 37 8.44 -13.57 -6.33
C ASN A 37 8.23 -12.06 -6.14
N LYS A 38 7.87 -11.63 -4.94
CA LYS A 38 7.61 -10.22 -4.66
C LYS A 38 8.87 -9.36 -4.75
N THR A 39 10.05 -9.91 -4.49
CA THR A 39 11.32 -9.17 -4.65
C THR A 39 11.53 -8.69 -6.09
N SER A 40 11.21 -9.50 -7.10
CA SER A 40 11.27 -9.08 -8.51
C SER A 40 10.24 -8.01 -8.85
N HIS A 41 9.05 -8.07 -8.26
CA HIS A 41 8.02 -7.05 -8.44
C HIS A 41 8.49 -5.71 -7.87
N PHE A 42 9.03 -5.73 -6.65
CA PHE A 42 9.59 -4.55 -5.98
C PHE A 42 10.78 -3.97 -6.75
N SER A 43 11.67 -4.80 -7.29
CA SER A 43 12.75 -4.33 -8.16
C SER A 43 12.24 -3.55 -9.36
N LYS A 44 11.13 -3.99 -9.98
CA LYS A 44 10.57 -3.24 -11.11
C LYS A 44 9.88 -1.96 -10.68
N ILE A 45 9.14 -1.99 -9.56
CA ILE A 45 8.50 -0.79 -8.98
C ILE A 45 9.55 0.25 -8.62
N GLN A 46 10.64 -0.14 -7.96
CA GLN A 46 11.75 0.75 -7.60
C GLN A 46 12.37 1.39 -8.84
N GLN A 47 12.62 0.61 -9.90
CA GLN A 47 13.16 1.14 -11.16
C GLN A 47 12.24 2.17 -11.82
N THR A 48 10.92 1.96 -11.80
CA THR A 48 9.97 2.86 -12.47
C THR A 48 9.57 4.06 -11.62
N SER A 49 9.51 3.90 -10.30
CA SER A 49 9.11 4.94 -9.35
C SER A 49 10.29 5.78 -8.83
N SER A 50 11.50 5.23 -8.87
CA SER A 50 12.70 5.78 -8.23
C SER A 50 12.58 5.96 -6.71
N VAL A 51 11.56 5.38 -6.07
CA VAL A 51 11.38 5.42 -4.61
C VAL A 51 12.34 4.41 -3.96
N ALA A 52 13.05 4.80 -2.91
CA ALA A 52 13.96 3.91 -2.19
C ALA A 52 13.17 2.82 -1.44
N TYR A 53 13.74 1.62 -1.25
CA TYR A 53 13.01 0.50 -0.65
C TYR A 53 12.61 0.78 0.81
N GLU A 54 13.46 1.47 1.55
CA GLU A 54 13.23 1.93 2.91
C GLU A 54 12.03 2.89 3.03
N ASP A 55 11.64 3.55 1.94
CA ASP A 55 10.48 4.43 1.86
C ASP A 55 9.20 3.68 1.40
N MET A 56 9.28 2.36 1.19
CA MET A 56 8.15 1.54 0.80
C MET A 56 7.52 0.80 1.99
N LEU A 57 6.19 0.75 1.97
CA LEU A 57 5.36 -0.02 2.89
C LEU A 57 4.53 -1.02 2.09
N PHE A 58 4.62 -2.29 2.46
CA PHE A 58 3.98 -3.39 1.76
C PHE A 58 3.00 -4.15 2.65
N PHE A 59 1.77 -4.30 2.18
CA PHE A 59 0.72 -5.11 2.82
C PHE A 59 0.44 -6.35 1.97
N ASP A 60 0.49 -7.52 2.60
CA ASP A 60 0.21 -8.81 1.93
C ASP A 60 -0.26 -9.83 2.97
N ASP A 61 -1.11 -10.77 2.57
CA ASP A 61 -1.65 -11.82 3.43
C ASP A 61 -0.75 -13.06 3.48
N GLU A 62 0.20 -13.21 2.55
CA GLU A 62 1.09 -14.35 2.52
C GLU A 62 2.39 -14.08 3.29
N ALA A 63 2.54 -14.71 4.46
CA ALA A 63 3.73 -14.55 5.30
C ALA A 63 5.07 -14.89 4.61
N ARG A 64 5.05 -15.73 3.56
CA ARG A 64 6.25 -16.07 2.75
C ARG A 64 6.83 -14.85 2.04
N ASN A 65 6.02 -13.83 1.77
CA ASN A 65 6.43 -12.61 1.07
C ASN A 65 7.17 -11.62 1.99
N ARG A 66 7.33 -11.95 3.29
CA ARG A 66 8.15 -11.17 4.24
C ARG A 66 9.60 -11.00 3.77
N ASN A 67 10.08 -11.85 2.86
CA ASN A 67 11.45 -11.77 2.38
C ASN A 67 11.79 -10.42 1.71
N VAL A 68 10.80 -9.67 1.21
CA VAL A 68 11.05 -8.29 0.73
C VAL A 68 11.56 -7.36 1.82
N GLU A 69 11.18 -7.59 3.08
CA GLU A 69 11.65 -6.81 4.23
C GLU A 69 13.08 -7.16 4.61
N THR A 70 13.42 -8.45 4.58
CA THR A 70 14.76 -8.92 4.95
C THR A 70 15.78 -8.73 3.85
N GLU A 71 15.37 -8.83 2.58
CA GLU A 71 16.28 -8.76 1.42
C GLU A 71 16.41 -7.34 0.85
N LEU A 72 15.33 -6.54 0.84
CA LEU A 72 15.31 -5.23 0.17
C LEU A 72 15.19 -4.05 1.14
N GLY A 73 14.76 -4.28 2.38
CA GLY A 73 14.58 -3.22 3.38
C GLY A 73 13.20 -2.57 3.39
N VAL A 74 12.25 -3.07 2.57
CA VAL A 74 10.84 -2.65 2.56
C VAL A 74 10.19 -2.92 3.93
N THR A 75 9.28 -2.05 4.39
CA THR A 75 8.50 -2.37 5.60
C THR A 75 7.37 -3.33 5.26
N PHE A 76 7.34 -4.51 5.88
CA PHE A 76 6.32 -5.54 5.60
C PHE A 76 5.25 -5.65 6.68
N CYS A 77 3.99 -5.59 6.26
CA CYS A 77 2.82 -5.78 7.10
C CYS A 77 2.02 -7.01 6.64
N LEU A 78 2.06 -8.06 7.46
CA LEU A 78 1.16 -9.21 7.29
C LEU A 78 -0.27 -8.78 7.63
N VAL A 79 -1.21 -9.02 6.71
CA VAL A 79 -2.63 -8.68 6.86
C VAL A 79 -3.47 -9.92 6.62
N ARG A 80 -4.08 -10.50 7.66
CA ARG A 80 -4.75 -11.81 7.56
C ARG A 80 -6.19 -11.73 7.04
N ASP A 81 -6.90 -10.66 7.39
CA ASP A 81 -8.35 -10.54 7.18
C ASP A 81 -8.71 -9.38 6.25
N GLY A 82 -7.82 -9.11 5.28
CA GLY A 82 -7.99 -8.02 4.31
C GLY A 82 -7.66 -6.64 4.88
N MET A 83 -7.63 -5.65 3.98
CA MET A 83 -7.22 -4.28 4.32
C MET A 83 -8.35 -3.52 5.01
N THR A 84 -8.04 -2.93 6.16
CA THR A 84 -8.88 -1.94 6.86
C THR A 84 -8.11 -0.63 7.08
N ARG A 85 -8.79 0.40 7.57
CA ARG A 85 -8.13 1.66 7.96
C ARG A 85 -7.14 1.44 9.10
N GLU A 86 -7.48 0.57 10.05
CA GLU A 86 -6.63 0.21 11.19
C GLU A 86 -5.35 -0.48 10.73
N GLU A 87 -5.44 -1.33 9.70
CA GLU A 87 -4.29 -1.98 9.08
C GLU A 87 -3.37 -0.96 8.40
N VAL A 88 -3.93 0.00 7.65
CA VAL A 88 -3.15 1.09 7.06
C VAL A 88 -2.44 1.90 8.15
N ASP A 89 -3.17 2.33 9.18
CA ASP A 89 -2.64 3.10 10.29
C ASP A 89 -1.52 2.33 11.03
N ARG A 90 -1.70 1.01 11.23
CA ARG A 90 -0.69 0.13 11.82
C ARG A 90 0.57 0.05 10.97
N GLY A 91 0.42 -0.10 9.65
CA GLY A 91 1.55 -0.15 8.73
C GLY A 91 2.32 1.16 8.67
N VAL A 92 1.63 2.30 8.60
CA VAL A 92 2.27 3.63 8.60
C VAL A 92 3.06 3.87 9.88
N ARG A 93 2.52 3.48 11.05
CA ARG A 93 3.25 3.55 12.33
C ARG A 93 4.51 2.68 12.32
N ALA A 94 4.41 1.45 11.81
CA ALA A 94 5.56 0.54 11.71
C ALA A 94 6.66 1.10 10.80
N TRP A 95 6.28 1.64 9.64
CA TRP A 95 7.20 2.27 8.69
C TRP A 95 7.89 3.48 9.32
N ARG A 96 7.14 4.43 9.91
CA ARG A 96 7.72 5.62 10.58
C ARG A 96 8.72 5.25 11.68
N LYS A 97 8.39 4.24 12.50
CA LYS A 97 9.28 3.75 13.56
C LYS A 97 10.60 3.22 12.98
N ARG A 98 10.56 2.54 11.83
CA ARG A 98 11.75 2.01 11.16
C ARG A 98 12.58 3.13 10.51
N SER A 99 11.92 4.13 9.92
CA SER A 99 12.58 5.28 9.27
C SER A 99 13.13 6.32 10.26
N GLY A 100 12.97 6.12 11.57
CA GLY A 100 13.42 7.07 12.59
C GLY A 100 12.62 8.38 12.61
N ILE A 101 11.47 8.42 11.94
CA ILE A 101 10.57 9.58 11.92
C ILE A 101 9.83 9.61 13.26
N LYS A 102 10.26 10.50 14.16
CA LYS A 102 9.52 10.79 15.39
C LYS A 102 8.20 11.48 15.01
N LEU A 103 7.09 11.02 15.58
CA LEU A 103 5.89 11.85 15.63
C LEU A 103 6.26 13.08 16.45
N GLU A 104 6.28 14.26 15.85
CA GLU A 104 6.09 15.48 16.64
C GLU A 104 4.71 15.32 17.26
N THR A 105 4.68 15.01 18.56
CA THR A 105 3.48 15.11 19.36
C THR A 105 3.03 16.56 19.27
N ALA A 106 1.97 16.80 18.52
CA ALA A 106 1.15 17.99 18.65
C ALA A 106 0.42 17.90 19.99
N GLU A 107 1.16 18.07 21.08
CA GLU A 107 0.64 18.43 22.39
C GLU A 107 1.22 19.81 22.71
N GLU A 108 0.33 20.70 23.17
CA GLU A 108 0.52 22.08 23.63
C GLU A 108 0.36 23.21 22.59
N SER A 109 -0.91 23.55 22.33
CA SER A 109 -1.43 24.93 22.43
C SER A 109 -2.90 24.92 22.82
#